data_AF-A0A6L5EHB5-F1
#
_entry.id   AF-A0A6L5EHB5-F1
#
_cell.length_a   1.000
_cell.length_b   1.000
_cell.length_c   1.000
_cell.angle_alpha   90.00
_cell.angle_beta   90.00
_cell.angle_gamma   90.00
#
_symmetry.space_group_name_H-M   'P 1'
#
loop_
_entity.id
_entity.type
_entity.pdbx_description
1 polymer ?
#
loop_
_entity_poly.entity_id
_entity_poly.type
_entity_poly.pdbx_seq_one_letter_code
_entity_poly.pdbx_strand_id
1 'polypeptide(L)'
;MTNSNYKLTKEDFNQINKRSLFTFQLGWNYERMQASGYLYMILPQLRKMYGDGTPELKEMMKVHTQFFNTSPFFHTIIAGFDLAMEEKDGVGSKDAVNGIKTG
;
A
#
# COMPACT_ATOMS: atom_id res chain seq x y z
N MET A 1 2.07 -13.33 -13.84
CA MET A 1 0.77 -12.69 -13.57
C MET A 1 0.09 -13.47 -12.46
N THR A 2 0.41 -13.18 -11.21
CA THR A 2 -0.32 -13.69 -10.06
C THR A 2 -1.61 -12.88 -9.95
N ASN A 3 -2.69 -13.39 -10.57
CA ASN A 3 -4.04 -12.98 -10.23
C ASN A 3 -4.31 -13.47 -8.81
N SER A 4 -3.98 -12.63 -7.83
CA SER A 4 -4.41 -12.92 -6.48
C SER A 4 -5.93 -12.80 -6.45
N ASN A 5 -6.64 -13.91 -6.41
CA ASN A 5 -8.08 -13.95 -6.14
C ASN A 5 -8.39 -13.56 -4.67
N TYR A 6 -7.45 -12.92 -3.96
CA TYR A 6 -7.65 -12.48 -2.60
C TYR A 6 -8.51 -11.24 -2.59
N LYS A 7 -9.68 -11.35 -1.97
CA LYS A 7 -10.60 -10.24 -1.76
C LYS A 7 -10.40 -9.67 -0.36
N LEU A 8 -10.22 -8.35 -0.27
CA LEU A 8 -10.03 -7.67 1.00
C LEU A 8 -11.25 -7.87 1.91
N THR A 9 -10.97 -8.24 3.16
CA THR A 9 -12.00 -8.51 4.15
C THR A 9 -12.20 -7.32 5.10
N LYS A 10 -13.31 -7.31 5.84
CA LYS A 10 -13.55 -6.29 6.88
C LYS A 10 -12.46 -6.29 7.97
N GLU A 11 -11.88 -7.46 8.25
CA GLU A 11 -10.78 -7.60 9.20
C GLU A 11 -9.49 -6.94 8.70
N ASP A 12 -9.23 -7.01 7.40
CA ASP A 12 -8.09 -6.32 6.78
C ASP A 12 -8.20 -4.81 6.93
N PHE A 13 -9.37 -4.24 6.67
CA PHE A 13 -9.61 -2.81 6.85
C PHE A 13 -9.43 -2.37 8.31
N ASN A 14 -9.90 -3.18 9.26
CA ASN A 14 -9.68 -2.91 10.68
C ASN A 14 -8.20 -2.96 11.06
N GLN A 15 -7.44 -3.89 10.47
CA GLN A 15 -5.99 -3.99 10.67
C GLN A 15 -5.25 -2.79 10.09
N ILE A 16 -5.58 -2.38 8.85
CA ILE A 16 -5.04 -1.18 8.20
C ILE A 16 -5.32 0.05 9.05
N ASN A 17 -6.55 0.23 9.52
CA ASN A 17 -6.94 1.38 10.33
C ASN A 17 -6.17 1.46 11.65
N LYS A 18 -6.04 0.34 12.38
CA LYS A 18 -5.21 0.28 13.59
C LYS A 18 -3.75 0.64 13.30
N ARG A 19 -3.16 0.07 12.26
CA ARG A 19 -1.76 0.37 11.87
C ARG A 19 -1.59 1.84 11.48
N SER A 20 -2.52 2.37 10.69
CA SER A 20 -2.60 3.78 10.32
C SER A 20 -2.54 4.69 11.55
N LEU A 21 -3.48 4.51 12.49
CA LEU A 21 -3.61 5.37 13.66
C LEU A 21 -2.35 5.41 14.55
N PHE A 22 -1.68 4.27 14.72
CA PHE A 22 -0.54 4.18 15.63
C PHE A 22 0.83 4.37 14.97
N THR A 23 0.96 4.12 13.66
CA THR A 23 2.29 3.96 13.05
C THR A 23 2.56 4.80 11.80
N PHE A 24 1.52 5.43 11.20
CA PHE A 24 1.68 6.10 9.91
C PHE A 24 2.78 7.17 9.89
N GLN A 25 2.85 8.01 10.93
CA GLN A 25 3.84 9.09 11.02
C GLN A 25 5.21 8.65 11.58
N LEU A 26 5.34 7.43 12.10
CA LEU A 26 6.60 6.95 12.69
C LEU A 26 7.69 6.74 11.65
N GLY A 27 7.31 6.45 10.39
CA GLY A 27 8.23 6.21 9.28
C GLY A 27 8.68 7.47 8.55
N TRP A 28 8.37 8.67 9.07
CA TRP A 28 8.64 9.92 8.37
C TRP A 28 10.15 10.18 8.25
N ASN A 29 10.59 10.51 7.04
CA ASN A 29 11.98 10.86 6.77
C ASN A 29 12.09 11.88 5.63
N TYR A 30 13.21 12.58 5.53
CA TYR A 30 13.40 13.62 4.51
C TYR A 30 13.56 13.07 3.08
N GLU A 31 14.00 11.84 2.91
CA GLU A 31 14.23 11.25 1.57
C GLU A 31 12.92 10.87 0.88
N ARG A 32 11.97 10.31 1.63
CA ARG A 32 10.76 9.66 1.10
C ARG A 32 9.47 10.04 1.83
N MET A 33 9.55 10.96 2.79
CA MET A 33 8.44 11.46 3.59
C MET A 33 7.70 10.31 4.29
N GLN A 34 6.41 10.10 4.01
CA GLN A 34 5.55 9.14 4.69
C GLN A 34 5.56 7.74 4.04
N ALA A 35 6.31 7.54 2.96
CA ALA A 35 6.31 6.30 2.19
C ALA A 35 6.57 5.04 3.02
N SER A 36 7.53 5.09 3.94
CA SER A 36 7.87 3.96 4.80
C SER A 36 6.73 3.57 5.75
N GLY A 37 6.06 4.57 6.34
CA GLY A 37 4.88 4.36 7.19
C GLY A 37 3.69 3.87 6.39
N TYR A 38 3.54 4.37 5.16
CA TYR A 38 2.51 3.92 4.22
C TYR A 38 2.69 2.46 3.82
N LEU A 39 3.90 2.04 3.44
CA LEU A 39 4.19 0.64 3.14
C LEU A 39 3.88 -0.25 4.34
N TYR A 40 4.31 0.12 5.55
CA TYR A 40 4.05 -0.69 6.75
C TYR A 40 2.55 -0.90 7.02
N MET A 41 1.74 0.11 6.73
CA MET A 41 0.29 0.07 6.89
C MET A 41 -0.36 -0.98 5.98
N ILE A 42 0.04 -1.06 4.72
CA ILE A 42 -0.59 -1.94 3.69
C ILE A 42 0.14 -3.29 3.50
N LEU A 43 1.36 -3.43 4.00
CA LEU A 43 2.21 -4.61 3.79
C LEU A 43 1.53 -5.95 4.13
N PRO A 44 0.73 -6.10 5.21
CA PRO A 44 0.04 -7.36 5.49
C PRO A 44 -0.92 -7.77 4.37
N GLN A 45 -1.62 -6.79 3.77
CA GLN A 45 -2.55 -7.03 2.67
C GLN A 45 -1.78 -7.38 1.40
N LEU A 46 -0.70 -6.66 1.10
CA LEU A 46 0.19 -7.02 -0.02
C LEU A 46 0.73 -8.46 0.10
N ARG A 47 1.13 -8.89 1.30
CA ARG A 47 1.58 -10.26 1.57
C ARG A 47 0.48 -11.30 1.34
N LYS A 48 -0.76 -11.00 1.71
CA LYS A 48 -1.92 -11.88 1.45
C LYS A 48 -2.26 -11.94 -0.03
N MET A 49 -2.09 -10.83 -0.75
CA MET A 49 -2.37 -10.76 -2.18
C MET A 49 -1.28 -11.49 -2.99
N TYR A 50 -0.03 -11.05 -2.89
CA TYR A 50 1.05 -11.56 -3.75
C TYR A 50 1.76 -12.80 -3.20
N GLY A 51 1.54 -13.16 -1.92
CA GLY A 51 2.28 -14.22 -1.24
C GLY A 51 3.65 -13.77 -0.72
N ASP A 52 4.16 -14.49 0.28
CA ASP A 52 5.45 -14.18 0.87
C ASP A 52 6.62 -14.60 -0.01
N GLY A 53 7.63 -13.74 -0.11
CA GLY A 53 8.87 -14.03 -0.86
C GLY A 53 8.73 -14.02 -2.38
N THR A 54 7.59 -13.55 -2.91
CA THR A 54 7.37 -13.51 -4.36
C THR A 54 8.07 -12.31 -5.02
N PRO A 55 8.55 -12.45 -6.27
CA PRO A 55 9.09 -11.34 -7.05
C PRO A 55 8.10 -10.18 -7.19
N GLU A 56 6.82 -10.49 -7.32
CA GLU A 56 5.73 -9.54 -7.46
C GLU A 56 5.55 -8.69 -6.20
N LEU A 57 5.58 -9.30 -5.01
CA LEU A 57 5.55 -8.56 -3.74
C LEU A 57 6.74 -7.60 -3.67
N LYS A 58 7.94 -8.07 -4.03
CA LYS A 58 9.16 -7.24 -3.99
C LYS A 58 9.06 -6.05 -4.95
N GLU A 59 8.44 -6.23 -6.11
CA GLU A 59 8.21 -5.15 -7.06
C GLU A 59 7.23 -4.12 -6.49
N MET A 60 6.06 -4.56 -6.00
CA MET A 60 5.07 -3.63 -5.45
C MET A 60 5.59 -2.92 -4.19
N MET A 61 6.32 -3.60 -3.31
CA MET A 61 6.97 -2.94 -2.17
C MET A 61 7.87 -1.77 -2.61
N LYS A 62 8.61 -1.91 -3.72
CA LYS A 62 9.42 -0.79 -4.23
C LYS A 62 8.57 0.39 -4.68
N VAL A 63 7.45 0.12 -5.34
CA VAL A 63 6.44 1.10 -5.78
C VAL A 63 5.91 1.87 -4.55
N HIS A 64 5.51 1.18 -3.49
CA HIS A 64 5.00 1.84 -2.27
C HIS A 64 6.07 2.53 -1.42
N THR A 65 7.36 2.23 -1.64
CA THR A 65 8.46 3.00 -1.03
C THR A 65 8.86 4.25 -1.82
N GLN A 66 8.23 4.52 -2.97
CA GLN A 66 8.44 5.79 -3.66
C GLN A 66 7.91 6.96 -2.82
N PHE A 67 8.40 8.16 -3.11
CA PHE A 67 8.02 9.37 -2.40
C PHE A 67 6.50 9.48 -2.26
N PHE A 68 6.04 9.67 -1.03
CA PHE A 68 4.62 9.84 -0.72
C PHE A 68 4.47 10.82 0.43
N ASN A 69 3.76 11.92 0.19
CA ASN A 69 3.47 12.92 1.20
C ASN A 69 2.05 13.43 1.01
N THR A 70 1.22 13.28 2.04
CA THR A 70 -0.15 13.77 2.04
C THR A 70 -0.57 14.20 3.43
N SER A 71 -1.73 14.86 3.50
CA SER A 71 -2.35 15.16 4.78
C SER A 71 -2.67 13.85 5.52
N PRO A 72 -2.37 13.76 6.83
CA PRO A 72 -2.63 12.57 7.64
C PRO A 72 -4.12 12.19 7.75
N PHE A 73 -5.03 13.02 7.26
CA PHE A 73 -6.45 12.66 7.19
C PHE A 73 -6.84 11.99 5.86
N PHE A 74 -6.08 12.24 4.79
CA PHE A 74 -6.41 11.79 3.43
C PHE A 74 -5.69 10.51 3.00
N HIS A 75 -4.63 10.11 3.69
CA HIS A 75 -3.83 8.95 3.30
C HIS A 75 -4.63 7.63 3.30
N THR A 76 -5.70 7.52 4.11
CA THR A 76 -6.56 6.33 4.19
C THR A 76 -7.41 6.15 2.94
N ILE A 77 -7.84 7.25 2.32
CA ILE A 77 -8.59 7.23 1.06
C ILE A 77 -7.67 6.77 -0.08
N ILE A 78 -6.45 7.30 -0.13
CA ILE A 78 -5.43 6.90 -1.12
C ILE A 78 -5.10 5.41 -0.98
N ALA A 79 -4.94 4.92 0.25
CA ALA A 79 -4.76 3.49 0.50
C ALA A 79 -5.92 2.63 0.02
N GLY A 80 -7.16 3.11 0.14
CA GLY A 80 -8.32 2.42 -0.40
C GLY A 80 -8.27 2.30 -1.92
N PHE A 81 -7.89 3.37 -2.63
CA PHE A 81 -7.73 3.34 -4.09
C PHE A 81 -6.61 2.41 -4.54
N ASP A 82 -5.43 2.51 -3.93
CA ASP A 82 -4.30 1.63 -4.23
C ASP A 82 -4.68 0.16 -4.09
N LEU A 83 -5.23 -0.21 -2.93
CA LEU A 83 -5.59 -1.60 -2.62
C LEU A 83 -6.68 -2.12 -3.57
N ALA A 84 -7.64 -1.29 -3.97
CA ALA A 84 -8.67 -1.67 -4.93
C ALA A 84 -8.10 -1.89 -6.34
N MET A 85 -7.15 -1.07 -6.77
CA MET A 85 -6.47 -1.24 -8.06
C MET A 85 -5.57 -2.48 -8.06
N GLU A 86 -4.85 -2.72 -6.96
CA GLU A 86 -4.03 -3.91 -6.80
C GLU A 86 -4.85 -5.19 -6.68
N GLU A 87 -6.04 -5.14 -6.08
CA GLU A 87 -6.95 -6.28 -6.01
C GLU A 87 -7.44 -6.67 -7.41
N LYS A 88 -7.69 -5.67 -8.27
CA LYS A 88 -8.22 -5.89 -9.61
C LYS A 88 -7.15 -6.31 -10.63
N ASP A 89 -6.05 -5.57 -10.69
CA ASP A 89 -5.06 -5.65 -11.77
C ASP A 89 -3.68 -6.14 -11.28
N GLY A 90 -3.50 -6.39 -9.97
CA GLY A 90 -2.26 -6.87 -9.38
C GLY A 90 -1.07 -5.98 -9.71
N VAL A 91 0.05 -6.59 -10.12
CA VAL A 91 1.27 -5.87 -10.53
C VAL A 91 1.02 -4.95 -11.73
N GLY A 92 0.00 -5.22 -12.56
CA GLY A 92 -0.37 -4.36 -13.68
C GLY A 92 -0.85 -2.96 -13.25
N SER A 93 -1.26 -2.79 -11.99
CA SER A 93 -1.72 -1.50 -11.45
C SER A 93 -0.58 -0.56 -11.05
N LYS A 94 0.68 -0.99 -11.11
CA LYS A 94 1.87 -0.24 -10.66
C LYS A 94 1.91 1.22 -11.09
N ASP A 95 1.68 1.48 -12.38
CA ASP A 95 1.79 2.82 -12.94
C ASP A 95 0.63 3.71 -12.45
N ALA A 96 -0.56 3.14 -12.27
CA ALA A 96 -1.72 3.83 -11.70
C ALA A 96 -1.51 4.15 -10.22
N VAL A 97 -1.00 3.18 -9.43
CA VAL A 97 -0.66 3.36 -8.01
C VAL A 97 0.38 4.47 -7.82
N ASN A 98 1.41 4.52 -8.67
CA ASN A 98 2.38 5.61 -8.64
C ASN A 98 1.77 6.95 -9.06
N GLY A 99 0.90 6.95 -10.07
CA GLY A 99 0.22 8.16 -10.54
C GLY A 99 -0.65 8.79 -9.45
N ILE A 100 -1.43 8.01 -8.71
CA ILE A 100 -2.29 8.52 -7.63
C ILE A 100 -1.47 9.14 -6.48
N LYS A 101 -0.25 8.66 -6.23
CA LYS A 101 0.60 9.16 -5.14
C LYS A 101 1.43 10.39 -5.48
N THR A 102 1.68 10.60 -6.77
CA THR A 102 2.55 11.67 -7.27
C THR A 102 1.77 12.79 -7.96
N GLY A 103 0.51 12.54 -8.33
CA GLY A 103 -0.40 13.48 -8.96
C GLY A 103 -1.06 14.47 -8.00
#